data_AF-A0A1H3B4P3-F1
#
_entry.id   AF-A0A1H3B4P3-F1
#
_cell.length_a   1.000
_cell.length_b   1.000
_cell.length_c   1.000
_cell.angle_alpha   90.00
_cell.angle_beta   90.00
_cell.angle_gamma   90.00
#
_symmetry.space_group_name_H-M   'P 1'
#
loop_
_entity.id
_entity.type
_entity.pdbx_description
1 polymer ?
#
loop_
_entity_poly.entity_id
_entity_poly.type
_entity_poly.pdbx_seq_one_letter_code
_entity_poly.pdbx_strand_id
1 'polypeptide(L)' 'MFFFIWFFLIGILALVMGIRALRKPNSWPFNRFVDEHGETDLVNVKFRGIFLLAYGVVFTILSFQQLI' A
#
# COMPACT_ATOMS: atom_id res chain seq x y z
N MET A 1 -0.09 23.02 5.95
CA MET A 1 -1.49 22.52 5.75
C MET A 1 -1.73 21.87 4.38
N PHE A 2 -1.41 22.50 3.25
CA PHE A 2 -1.63 21.87 1.92
C PHE A 2 -0.92 20.51 1.79
N PHE A 3 0.38 20.45 2.11
CA PHE A 3 1.15 19.20 2.07
C PHE A 3 0.64 18.15 3.07
N PHE A 4 0.13 18.56 4.24
CA PHE A 4 -0.38 17.65 5.25
C PHE A 4 -1.48 16.76 4.66
N ILE A 5 -2.49 17.37 4.03
CA ILE A 5 -3.64 16.66 3.47
C ILE A 5 -3.18 15.65 2.41
N TRP A 6 -2.27 16.05 1.53
CA TRP A 6 -1.76 15.16 0.47
C TRP A 6 -0.97 13.98 1.03
N PHE A 7 -0.03 14.23 1.95
CA PHE A 7 0.78 13.17 2.56
C PHE A 7 -0.09 12.22 3.39
N PHE A 8 -1.08 12.75 4.10
CA PHE A 8 -2.02 11.96 4.88
C PHE A 8 -2.90 11.06 3.98
N LEU A 9 -3.44 11.61 2.88
CA LEU A 9 -4.23 10.84 1.91
C LEU A 9 -3.39 9.74 1.23
N ILE A 10 -2.16 10.04 0.83
CA ILE A 10 -1.24 9.06 0.26
C ILE A 10 -0.91 7.98 1.29
N GLY A 11 -0.68 8.36 2.55
CA GLY A 11 -0.44 7.44 3.65
C GLY A 11 -1.62 6.47 3.87
N ILE A 12 -2.84 6.99 3.95
CA ILE A 12 -4.06 6.17 4.08
C ILE A 12 -4.22 5.24 2.87
N LEU A 13 -4.05 5.75 1.65
CA LEU A 13 -4.17 4.92 0.44
C LEU A 13 -3.15 3.78 0.45
N ALA A 14 -1.89 4.06 0.79
CA ALA A 14 -0.85 3.05 0.89
C ALA A 14 -1.17 1.99 1.96
N LEU A 15 -1.70 2.40 3.12
CA LEU A 15 -2.15 1.48 4.16
C LEU A 15 -3.29 0.57 3.69
N VAL A 16 -4.35 1.15 3.13
CA VAL A 16 -5.51 0.39 2.63
C VAL A 16 -5.08 -0.61 1.55
N MET A 17 -4.23 -0.18 0.64
CA MET A 17 -3.72 -1.02 -0.45
C MET A 17 -2.79 -2.12 0.08
N GLY A 18 -1.94 -1.83 1.06
CA GLY A 18 -1.11 -2.83 1.73
C GLY A 18 -1.92 -3.89 2.46
N ILE A 19 -2.96 -3.50 3.22
CA ILE A 19 -3.89 -4.45 3.85
C ILE A 19 -4.59 -5.30 2.80
N ARG A 20 -5.04 -4.68 1.71
CA ARG A 20 -5.73 -5.37 0.61
C ARG A 20 -4.83 -6.37 -0.10
N ALA A 21 -3.56 -6.05 -0.32
CA ALA A 21 -2.57 -6.98 -0.88
C ALA A 21 -2.40 -8.23 -0.02
N LEU A 22 -2.37 -8.07 1.32
CA LEU A 22 -2.22 -9.19 2.24
C LEU A 22 -3.48 -10.05 2.38
N ARG A 23 -4.66 -9.44 2.38
CA ARG A 23 -5.94 -10.15 2.56
C ARG A 23 -6.50 -10.75 1.28
N LYS A 24 -6.34 -10.05 0.14
CA LYS A 24 -6.89 -10.42 -1.16
C LYS A 24 -5.83 -10.20 -2.25
N PRO A 25 -4.75 -11.01 -2.26
CA PRO A 25 -3.64 -10.85 -3.21
C PRO A 25 -4.07 -11.00 -4.67
N ASN A 26 -5.14 -11.75 -4.94
CA ASN A 26 -5.66 -11.96 -6.30
C ASN A 26 -6.68 -10.87 -6.72
N SER A 27 -6.81 -9.79 -5.94
CA SER A 27 -7.74 -8.69 -6.26
C SER A 27 -7.04 -7.53 -6.94
N TRP A 28 -7.79 -6.71 -7.70
CA TRP A 28 -7.22 -5.51 -8.33
C TRP A 28 -6.64 -4.55 -7.27
N PRO A 29 -5.47 -3.94 -7.50
CA PRO A 29 -4.64 -3.98 -8.72
C PRO A 29 -3.59 -5.09 -8.75
N PHE A 30 -3.51 -5.94 -7.72
CA PHE A 30 -2.49 -6.98 -7.56
C PHE A 30 -2.69 -8.20 -8.48
N ASN A 31 -3.91 -8.39 -9.00
CA ASN A 31 -4.24 -9.39 -10.04
C ASN A 31 -3.48 -9.20 -11.37
N ARG A 32 -2.62 -8.18 -11.51
CA ARG A 32 -1.74 -8.03 -12.68
C ARG A 32 -0.46 -8.87 -12.59
N PHE A 33 -0.18 -9.44 -11.42
CA PHE A 33 0.98 -10.31 -11.17
C PHE A 33 0.58 -11.79 -11.24
N VAL A 34 -0.29 -12.09 -12.20
CA VAL A 34 -0.69 -13.46 -12.53
C VAL A 34 0.29 -13.96 -13.57
N ASP A 35 0.97 -15.05 -13.24
CA ASP A 35 1.94 -15.67 -14.12
C ASP A 35 1.24 -16.36 -15.32
N GLU A 36 2.00 -16.82 -16.32
CA GLU A 36 1.44 -17.44 -17.54
C GLU A 36 0.52 -18.65 -17.26
N HIS A 37 0.64 -19.25 -16.06
CA HIS A 37 -0.14 -20.39 -15.58
C HIS A 37 -1.42 -20.00 -14.83
N GLY A 38 -1.74 -18.70 -14.71
CA GLY A 38 -2.92 -18.22 -13.98
C GLY A 38 -2.74 -18.15 -12.45
N GLU A 39 -1.55 -18.50 -11.95
CA GLU A 39 -1.22 -18.40 -10.52
C GLU A 39 -0.72 -16.99 -10.19
N THR A 40 -1.32 -16.37 -9.19
CA THR A 40 -0.82 -15.10 -8.66
C THR A 40 0.44 -15.40 -7.83
N ASP A 41 1.54 -14.69 -8.07
CA ASP A 41 2.74 -14.77 -7.23
C ASP A 41 2.44 -14.21 -5.83
N LEU A 42 1.88 -15.07 -4.99
CA LEU A 42 1.38 -14.74 -3.65
C LEU A 42 2.48 -14.16 -2.77
N VAL A 43 3.71 -14.65 -2.91
CA VAL A 43 4.85 -14.22 -2.09
C VAL A 43 5.22 -12.79 -2.45
N ASN A 44 5.36 -12.50 -3.73
CA ASN A 44 5.71 -11.17 -4.23
C ASN A 44 4.62 -10.14 -3.95
N VAL A 45 3.34 -10.50 -4.13
CA VAL A 45 2.21 -9.62 -3.78
C VAL A 45 2.17 -9.32 -2.29
N LYS A 46 2.36 -10.33 -1.43
CA LYS A 46 2.41 -10.11 0.03
C LYS A 46 3.59 -9.24 0.43
N PHE A 47 4.77 -9.47 -0.15
CA PHE A 47 5.96 -8.65 0.10
C PHE A 47 5.70 -7.19 -0.27
N ARG A 48 5.19 -6.91 -1.47
CA ARG A 48 4.77 -5.56 -1.89
C ARG A 48 3.72 -4.95 -0.96
N GLY A 49 2.79 -5.76 -0.47
CA GLY A 49 1.82 -5.37 0.54
C GLY A 49 2.46 -4.86 1.83
N ILE A 50 3.46 -5.58 2.35
CA ILE A 50 4.22 -5.17 3.55
C ILE A 50 4.97 -3.85 3.28
N PHE A 51 5.60 -3.69 2.12
CA PHE A 51 6.26 -2.44 1.75
C PHE A 51 5.27 -1.26 1.67
N LEU A 52 4.10 -1.48 1.08
CA LEU A 52 3.01 -0.49 1.03
C LEU A 52 2.55 -0.08 2.44
N LEU A 53 2.45 -1.04 3.36
CA LEU A 53 2.11 -0.74 4.76
C LEU A 53 3.19 0.11 5.42
N ALA A 54 4.46 -0.32 5.33
CA ALA A 54 5.58 0.43 5.92
C ALA A 54 5.66 1.85 5.36
N TYR A 55 5.50 1.99 4.04
CA TYR A 55 5.46 3.29 3.36
C TYR A 55 4.29 4.15 3.83
N GLY A 56 3.09 3.57 3.96
CA GLY A 56 1.91 4.27 4.44
C GLY A 56 2.05 4.77 5.87
N VAL A 57 2.67 3.98 6.77
CA VAL A 57 2.97 4.41 8.15
C VAL A 57 3.91 5.62 8.14
N VAL A 58 5.01 5.54 7.39
CA VAL A 58 6.00 6.64 7.29
C VAL A 58 5.35 7.92 6.77
N PHE A 59 4.59 7.85 5.68
CA PHE A 59 3.91 9.02 5.11
C PHE A 59 2.87 9.62 6.05
N THR A 60 2.16 8.77 6.79
CA THR A 60 1.21 9.24 7.81
C THR A 60 1.94 10.01 8.91
N ILE A 61 3.05 9.47 9.44
CA ILE A 61 3.85 10.16 10.47
C ILE A 61 4.41 11.49 9.94
N LEU A 62 5.01 11.47 8.73
CA LEU A 62 5.56 12.67 8.09
C LEU A 62 4.48 13.74 7.86
N SER A 63 3.24 13.34 7.57
CA SER A 63 2.14 14.30 7.46
C SER A 63 1.93 15.04 8.78
N PHE A 64 1.86 14.34 9.92
CA PHE A 64 1.67 14.97 11.23
C PHE A 64 2.84 15.87 11.63
N GLN A 65 4.07 15.56 11.21
CA GLN A 65 5.21 16.47 11.42
C GLN A 65 5.04 17.82 10.70
N GLN A 66 4.26 17.89 9.62
CA GLN A 66 3.98 19.16 8.91
C GLN A 66 2.93 20.04 9.63
N LEU A 67 2.34 19.55 10.72
CA LEU A 67 1.42 20.32 11.57
C LEU A 67 2.10 20.91 12.81
N ILE A 68 3.32 20.47 13.12
CA ILE A 68 4.18 20.98 14.20
C ILE A 68 4.99 22.14 13.66
#